data_AF-A0A6A6FRT8-F1
#
_entry.id   AF-A0A6A6FRT8-F1
#
_cell.length_a   1.000
_cell.length_b   1.000
_cell.length_c   1.000
_cell.angle_alpha   90.00
_cell.angle_beta   90.00
_cell.angle_gamma   90.00
#
_symmetry.space_group_name_H-M   'P 1'
#
loop_
_entity.id
_entity.type
_entity.pdbx_description
1 polymer ?
#
loop_
_entity_poly.entity_id
_entity_poly.type
_entity_poly.pdbx_seq_one_letter_code
_entity_poly.pdbx_strand_id
1 'polypeptide(L)'
;METASSTDDIEPSKRRVGRPPKYDWTDKKDICWKLYVDEHKSASEIQKHFSQHFNIAISDLPCRKGFLRQFAAWGFPSHTRKLTDDEVIAVSSRMQELWNQNMNQKDIKSTIAAEGFQIKDYDFTKIWKKLGLRLRNESGYKPPDVEKTKKRTRSTSAVDATSVQAILQAELEQTMPPPSDAGPVAVDETPIAAPLNPEQEALRRQRLLEIQMESDQKLATNKRRRRIRGFGHLPPDAPGLQPRYNSETSLDECKAILHLGNEMYQTIRKDFQAICENLDIIKKTECADGVWDGAKSTL
;
A
#
# COMPACT_ATOMS: atom_id res chain seq x y z
N MET A 1 -52.64 9.77 26.70
CA MET A 1 -52.05 11.10 26.41
C MET A 1 -50.55 10.90 26.40
N GLU A 2 -50.05 10.21 25.38
CA GLU A 2 -49.60 10.76 24.09
C GLU A 2 -48.29 11.56 24.22
N THR A 3 -47.31 10.97 23.57
CA THR A 3 -45.89 11.27 23.41
C THR A 3 -45.65 12.51 22.54
N ALA A 4 -44.60 13.28 22.85
CA ALA A 4 -43.95 14.14 21.85
C ALA A 4 -42.43 14.02 22.00
N SER A 5 -41.86 13.11 21.21
CA SER A 5 -40.43 12.96 20.99
C SER A 5 -39.96 14.06 20.05
N SER A 6 -39.03 14.90 20.52
CA SER A 6 -38.37 15.94 19.73
C SER A 6 -37.51 15.28 18.65
N THR A 7 -37.92 15.40 17.39
CA THR A 7 -37.12 15.00 16.22
C THR A 7 -36.13 16.11 15.91
N ASP A 8 -34.84 15.82 16.06
CA ASP A 8 -33.75 16.67 15.58
C ASP A 8 -33.83 16.81 14.04
N ASP A 9 -34.15 18.02 13.59
CA ASP A 9 -34.04 18.45 12.19
C ASP A 9 -32.56 18.60 11.81
N ILE A 10 -32.00 17.57 11.18
CA ILE A 10 -30.67 17.63 10.55
C ILE A 10 -30.83 18.37 9.22
N GLU A 11 -30.50 19.67 9.20
CA GLU A 11 -30.50 20.48 7.98
C GLU A 11 -29.59 19.86 6.89
N PRO A 12 -30.08 19.67 5.65
CA PRO A 12 -29.26 19.16 4.56
C PRO A 12 -28.21 20.19 4.12
N SER A 13 -26.96 19.74 3.97
CA SER A 13 -25.81 20.58 3.58
C SER A 13 -26.08 21.40 2.32
N LYS A 14 -25.97 22.74 2.41
CA LYS A 14 -26.14 23.68 1.29
C LYS A 14 -25.13 23.39 0.17
N ARG A 15 -25.61 23.01 -1.02
CA ARG A 15 -24.78 22.72 -2.20
C ARG A 15 -24.21 24.03 -2.78
N ARG A 16 -22.93 24.00 -3.20
CA ARG A 16 -22.32 25.10 -3.98
C ARG A 16 -23.08 25.29 -5.29
N VAL A 17 -23.49 26.53 -5.56
CA VAL A 17 -24.29 26.89 -6.74
C VAL A 17 -23.47 26.66 -8.00
N GLY A 18 -23.78 25.58 -8.72
CA GLY A 18 -23.14 25.19 -9.98
C GLY A 18 -23.94 24.09 -10.65
N ARG A 19 -24.12 24.21 -11.97
CA ARG A 19 -24.84 23.37 -12.95
C ARG A 19 -26.09 22.61 -12.42
N PRO A 20 -27.30 22.86 -12.97
CA PRO A 20 -28.50 22.13 -12.60
C PRO A 20 -28.30 20.61 -12.56
N PRO A 21 -28.83 19.91 -11.53
CA PRO A 21 -28.77 18.46 -11.48
C PRO A 21 -29.30 17.86 -12.78
N LYS A 22 -28.51 16.97 -13.41
CA LYS A 22 -28.86 16.30 -14.68
C LYS A 22 -30.20 15.53 -14.62
N TYR A 23 -30.68 15.23 -13.43
CA TYR A 23 -31.82 14.38 -13.18
C TYR A 23 -32.64 15.00 -12.05
N ASP A 24 -33.94 15.13 -12.26
CA ASP A 24 -34.87 15.48 -11.21
C ASP A 24 -35.28 14.22 -10.44
N TRP A 25 -35.14 14.27 -9.12
CA TRP A 25 -35.30 13.11 -8.24
C TRP A 25 -36.40 13.28 -7.20
N THR A 26 -36.98 14.48 -7.06
CA THR A 26 -37.90 14.83 -5.98
C THR A 26 -39.07 13.84 -5.90
N ASP A 27 -39.66 13.51 -7.04
CA ASP A 27 -40.85 12.65 -7.13
C ASP A 27 -40.53 11.16 -6.97
N LYS A 28 -39.25 10.80 -6.95
CA LYS A 28 -38.76 9.42 -6.89
C LYS A 28 -38.18 9.08 -5.53
N LYS A 29 -38.12 10.04 -4.60
CA LYS A 29 -37.54 9.87 -3.27
C LYS A 29 -38.22 8.75 -2.49
N ASP A 30 -39.55 8.72 -2.45
CA ASP A 30 -40.29 7.74 -1.65
C ASP A 30 -40.18 6.32 -2.22
N ILE A 31 -40.17 6.19 -3.54
CA ILE A 31 -39.94 4.91 -4.22
C ILE A 31 -38.52 4.42 -3.95
N CYS A 32 -37.52 5.31 -4.04
CA CYS A 32 -36.15 4.98 -3.69
C CYS A 32 -36.00 4.63 -2.21
N TRP A 33 -36.73 5.27 -1.30
CA TRP A 33 -36.73 4.95 0.13
C TRP A 33 -37.21 3.52 0.36
N LYS A 34 -38.41 3.17 -0.15
CA LYS A 34 -38.97 1.82 -0.02
C LYS A 34 -38.02 0.76 -0.55
N LEU A 35 -37.47 0.97 -1.75
CA LEU A 35 -36.58 -0.02 -2.37
C LEU A 35 -35.22 -0.13 -1.64
N TYR A 36 -34.65 0.98 -1.17
CA TYR A 36 -33.30 1.01 -0.59
C TYR A 36 -33.27 0.70 0.91
N VAL A 37 -34.22 1.26 1.66
CA VAL A 37 -34.27 1.20 3.13
C VAL A 37 -35.14 0.03 3.58
N ASP A 38 -36.36 -0.10 3.07
CA ASP A 38 -37.30 -1.13 3.54
C ASP A 38 -36.98 -2.50 2.92
N GLU A 39 -36.76 -2.53 1.60
CA GLU A 39 -36.52 -3.78 0.86
C GLU A 39 -35.03 -4.14 0.72
N HIS A 40 -34.12 -3.26 1.19
CA HIS A 40 -32.67 -3.48 1.14
C HIS A 40 -32.13 -3.88 -0.25
N LYS A 41 -32.72 -3.37 -1.33
CA LYS A 41 -32.26 -3.64 -2.70
C LYS A 41 -30.97 -2.88 -3.00
N SER A 42 -30.08 -3.51 -3.76
CA SER A 42 -28.83 -2.85 -4.17
C SER A 42 -29.12 -1.72 -5.18
N ALA A 43 -28.28 -0.68 -5.23
CA ALA A 43 -28.47 0.42 -6.20
C ALA A 43 -28.50 -0.06 -7.68
N SER A 44 -27.91 -1.22 -7.97
CA SER A 44 -27.99 -1.85 -9.30
C SER A 44 -29.34 -2.54 -9.54
N GLU A 45 -29.95 -3.15 -8.53
CA GLU A 45 -31.33 -3.67 -8.60
C GLU A 45 -32.35 -2.54 -8.70
N ILE A 46 -32.14 -1.45 -7.97
CA ILE A 46 -32.98 -0.25 -8.07
C ILE A 46 -32.94 0.29 -9.50
N GLN A 47 -31.75 0.37 -10.12
CA GLN A 47 -31.64 0.80 -11.52
C GLN A 47 -32.43 -0.11 -12.48
N LYS A 48 -32.38 -1.43 -12.28
CA LYS A 48 -33.19 -2.40 -13.06
C LYS A 48 -34.69 -2.23 -12.82
N HIS A 49 -35.10 -2.06 -11.56
CA HIS A 49 -36.49 -1.83 -11.18
C HIS A 49 -37.03 -0.55 -11.82
N PHE A 50 -36.25 0.52 -11.84
CA PHE A 50 -36.65 1.77 -12.50
C PHE A 50 -36.73 1.62 -14.03
N SER A 51 -35.85 0.83 -14.64
CA SER A 51 -35.95 0.53 -16.08
C SER A 51 -37.22 -0.25 -16.40
N GLN A 52 -37.59 -1.23 -15.58
CA GLN A 52 -38.79 -2.05 -15.75
C GLN A 52 -40.09 -1.30 -15.44
N HIS A 53 -40.13 -0.50 -14.38
CA HIS A 53 -41.34 0.17 -13.91
C HIS A 53 -41.62 1.47 -14.67
N PHE A 54 -40.59 2.19 -15.11
CA PHE A 54 -40.75 3.45 -15.87
C PHE A 54 -40.46 3.31 -17.36
N ASN A 55 -40.12 2.12 -17.86
CA ASN A 55 -39.75 1.86 -19.26
C ASN A 55 -38.63 2.78 -19.78
N ILE A 56 -37.69 3.15 -18.91
CA ILE A 56 -36.55 4.01 -19.25
C ILE A 56 -35.35 3.12 -19.55
N ALA A 57 -34.57 3.45 -20.59
CA ALA A 57 -33.34 2.74 -20.90
C ALA A 57 -32.33 2.87 -19.75
N ILE A 58 -31.60 1.79 -19.45
CA ILE A 58 -30.59 1.75 -18.38
C ILE A 58 -29.51 2.84 -18.58
N SER A 59 -29.24 3.23 -19.83
CA SER A 59 -28.31 4.31 -20.21
C SER A 59 -28.78 5.70 -19.77
N ASP A 60 -30.10 5.92 -19.75
CA ASP A 60 -30.68 7.22 -19.42
C ASP A 60 -30.83 7.38 -17.91
N LEU A 61 -30.93 6.26 -17.19
CA LEU A 61 -30.85 6.21 -15.74
C LEU A 61 -29.41 6.51 -15.26
N PRO A 62 -29.22 7.13 -14.08
CA PRO A 62 -27.89 7.32 -13.55
C PRO A 62 -27.20 6.00 -13.29
N CYS A 63 -25.88 6.02 -13.38
CA CYS A 63 -25.05 4.93 -12.90
C CYS A 63 -25.24 4.69 -11.39
N ARG A 64 -24.86 3.51 -10.91
CA ARG A 64 -24.88 3.11 -9.49
C ARG A 64 -24.37 4.20 -8.54
N LYS A 65 -23.27 4.88 -8.89
CA LYS A 65 -22.71 5.98 -8.08
C LYS A 65 -23.60 7.22 -8.04
N GLY A 66 -24.35 7.48 -9.11
CA GLY A 66 -25.34 8.56 -9.19
C GLY A 66 -26.48 8.37 -8.18
N PHE A 67 -27.03 7.16 -8.12
CA PHE A 67 -28.03 6.78 -7.12
C PHE A 67 -27.50 6.92 -5.69
N LEU A 68 -26.33 6.34 -5.40
CA LEU A 68 -25.74 6.43 -4.05
C LEU A 68 -25.42 7.87 -3.63
N ARG A 69 -24.98 8.73 -4.57
CA ARG A 69 -24.77 10.16 -4.28
C ARG A 69 -26.08 10.85 -3.94
N GLN A 70 -27.16 10.50 -4.63
CA GLN A 70 -28.47 11.08 -4.36
C GLN A 70 -29.05 10.58 -3.04
N PHE A 71 -28.89 9.30 -2.73
CA PHE A 71 -29.29 8.71 -1.43
C PHE A 71 -28.55 9.36 -0.27
N ALA A 72 -27.24 9.60 -0.43
CA ALA A 72 -26.45 10.34 0.55
C ALA A 72 -26.95 11.79 0.73
N ALA A 73 -27.32 12.46 -0.37
CA ALA A 73 -27.87 13.81 -0.30
C ALA A 73 -29.26 13.90 0.35
N TRP A 74 -30.02 12.81 0.33
CA TRP A 74 -31.30 12.70 1.03
C TRP A 74 -31.18 12.16 2.46
N GLY A 75 -29.97 11.83 2.93
CA GLY A 75 -29.75 11.29 4.26
C GLY A 75 -30.22 9.85 4.45
N PHE A 76 -30.28 9.05 3.39
CA PHE A 76 -30.70 7.64 3.52
C PHE A 76 -29.70 6.85 4.38
N PRO A 77 -30.18 5.98 5.30
CA PRO A 77 -29.32 5.10 6.09
C PRO A 77 -28.44 4.23 5.19
N SER A 78 -27.18 4.03 5.59
CA SER A 78 -26.29 3.16 4.82
C SER A 78 -26.80 1.73 4.83
N HIS A 79 -26.95 1.14 3.64
CA HIS A 79 -27.33 -0.27 3.47
C HIS A 79 -26.35 -1.26 4.13
N THR A 80 -25.10 -0.85 4.39
CA THR A 80 -24.15 -1.70 5.11
C THR A 80 -24.43 -1.67 6.61
N ARG A 81 -24.81 -2.81 7.20
CA ARG A 81 -24.77 -3.01 8.66
C ARG A 81 -23.38 -2.62 9.17
N LYS A 82 -23.33 -1.53 9.93
CA LYS A 82 -22.16 -1.17 10.73
C LYS A 82 -22.29 -1.91 12.05
N LEU A 83 -21.16 -2.40 12.56
CA LEU A 83 -21.11 -2.94 13.90
C LEU A 83 -21.47 -1.80 14.87
N THR A 84 -22.40 -2.04 15.78
CA THR A 84 -22.75 -1.08 16.84
C THR A 84 -21.57 -0.92 17.80
N ASP A 85 -21.48 0.22 18.48
CA ASP A 85 -20.35 0.46 19.38
C ASP A 85 -20.30 -0.58 20.53
N ASP A 86 -21.46 -1.02 21.01
CA ASP A 86 -21.58 -2.08 22.02
C ASP A 86 -21.07 -3.43 21.51
N GLU A 87 -21.42 -3.82 20.27
CA GLU A 87 -20.88 -5.02 19.62
C GLU A 87 -19.37 -4.92 19.44
N VAL A 88 -18.84 -3.75 19.07
CA VAL A 88 -17.39 -3.52 18.95
C VAL A 88 -16.70 -3.72 20.30
N ILE A 89 -17.26 -3.19 21.38
CA ILE A 89 -16.70 -3.31 22.73
C ILE A 89 -16.71 -4.77 23.19
N ALA A 90 -17.85 -5.46 23.06
CA ALA A 90 -17.99 -6.87 23.43
C ALA A 90 -16.99 -7.76 22.67
N VAL A 91 -16.93 -7.59 21.35
CA VAL A 91 -16.01 -8.33 20.47
C VAL A 91 -14.55 -8.00 20.82
N SER A 92 -14.22 -6.73 21.04
CA SER A 92 -12.84 -6.34 21.36
C SER A 92 -12.35 -6.95 22.67
N SER A 93 -13.21 -6.98 23.70
CA SER A 93 -12.91 -7.60 25.00
C SER A 93 -12.70 -9.10 24.85
N ARG A 94 -13.57 -9.77 24.07
CA ARG A 94 -13.47 -11.20 23.80
C ARG A 94 -12.23 -11.55 22.98
N MET A 95 -11.91 -10.77 21.95
CA MET A 95 -10.68 -10.91 21.17
C MET A 95 -9.43 -10.82 22.04
N GLN A 96 -9.41 -9.88 22.99
CA GLN A 96 -8.29 -9.71 23.92
C GLN A 96 -8.17 -10.87 24.90
N GLU A 97 -9.30 -11.38 25.41
CA GLU A 97 -9.32 -12.57 26.28
C GLU A 97 -8.74 -13.80 25.57
N LEU A 98 -9.23 -14.11 24.37
CA LEU A 98 -8.75 -15.26 23.58
C LEU A 98 -7.28 -15.11 23.17
N TRP A 99 -6.83 -13.88 22.93
CA TRP A 99 -5.42 -13.59 22.71
C TRP A 99 -4.55 -13.84 23.95
N ASN A 100 -5.05 -13.47 25.14
CA ASN A 100 -4.35 -13.73 26.39
C ASN A 100 -4.27 -15.23 26.70
N GLN A 101 -5.26 -16.00 26.27
CA GLN A 101 -5.26 -17.47 26.29
C GLN A 101 -4.33 -18.11 25.26
N ASN A 102 -3.51 -17.32 24.55
CA ASN A 102 -2.54 -17.77 23.57
C ASN A 102 -3.14 -18.43 22.31
N MET A 103 -4.36 -18.06 21.93
CA MET A 103 -4.97 -18.56 20.69
C MET A 103 -4.41 -17.88 19.44
N ASN A 104 -4.40 -18.60 18.31
CA ASN A 104 -4.01 -18.05 17.02
C ASN A 104 -5.13 -17.21 16.41
N GLN A 105 -4.81 -16.25 15.53
CA GLN A 105 -5.79 -15.33 14.93
C GLN A 105 -6.93 -16.07 14.20
N LYS A 106 -6.60 -17.19 13.53
CA LYS A 106 -7.60 -18.02 12.85
C LYS A 106 -8.59 -18.63 13.84
N ASP A 107 -8.10 -19.13 14.97
CA ASP A 107 -8.93 -19.76 15.98
C ASP A 107 -9.76 -18.72 16.73
N ILE A 108 -9.19 -17.54 17.00
CA ILE A 108 -9.92 -16.39 17.55
C ILE A 108 -11.07 -15.98 16.62
N LYS A 109 -10.83 -15.93 15.31
CA LYS A 109 -11.88 -15.61 14.33
C LYS A 109 -12.96 -16.70 14.30
N SER A 110 -12.57 -17.96 14.36
CA SER A 110 -13.49 -19.11 14.36
C SER A 110 -14.36 -19.17 15.62
N THR A 111 -13.76 -18.96 16.79
CA THR A 111 -14.45 -18.94 18.09
C THR A 111 -15.44 -17.79 18.19
N ILE A 112 -15.06 -16.59 17.76
CA ILE A 112 -15.96 -15.42 17.75
C ILE A 112 -17.14 -15.64 16.80
N ALA A 113 -16.91 -16.28 15.64
CA ALA A 113 -17.99 -16.65 14.74
C ALA A 113 -18.92 -17.74 15.35
N ALA A 114 -18.34 -18.71 16.07
CA ALA A 114 -19.09 -19.76 16.77
C ALA A 114 -19.93 -19.22 17.95
N GLU A 115 -19.46 -18.16 18.60
CA GLU A 115 -20.19 -17.42 19.65
C GLU A 115 -21.33 -16.56 19.10
N GLY A 116 -21.48 -16.48 17.77
CA GLY A 116 -22.59 -15.80 17.11
C GLY A 116 -22.29 -14.36 16.69
N PHE A 117 -21.06 -13.86 16.88
CA PHE A 117 -20.68 -12.53 16.41
C PHE A 117 -20.45 -12.54 14.89
N GLN A 118 -21.41 -12.02 14.13
CA GLN A 118 -21.33 -11.91 12.67
C GLN A 118 -20.50 -10.68 12.24
N ILE A 119 -19.19 -10.73 12.48
CA ILE A 119 -18.28 -9.64 12.14
C ILE A 119 -17.68 -9.89 10.76
N LYS A 120 -17.66 -8.86 9.92
CA LYS A 120 -16.96 -8.92 8.63
C LYS A 120 -15.45 -8.91 8.85
N ASP A 121 -14.70 -9.55 7.95
CA ASP A 121 -13.23 -9.60 7.99
C ASP A 121 -12.56 -8.22 8.13
N TYR A 122 -13.13 -7.21 7.47
CA TYR A 122 -12.67 -5.83 7.59
C TYR A 122 -12.82 -5.28 9.00
N ASP A 123 -13.97 -5.48 9.64
CA ASP A 123 -14.25 -5.00 10.99
C ASP A 123 -13.42 -5.76 12.02
N PHE A 124 -13.25 -7.08 11.85
CA PHE A 124 -12.35 -7.90 12.67
C PHE A 124 -10.91 -7.39 12.61
N THR A 125 -10.37 -7.18 11.40
CA THR A 125 -8.99 -6.67 11.25
C THR A 125 -8.83 -5.24 11.76
N LYS A 126 -9.89 -4.42 11.68
CA LYS A 126 -9.91 -3.07 12.25
C LYS A 126 -9.86 -3.10 13.77
N ILE A 127 -10.66 -3.95 14.43
CA ILE A 127 -10.63 -4.15 15.89
C ILE A 127 -9.27 -4.73 16.31
N TRP A 128 -8.78 -5.73 15.57
CA TRP A 128 -7.46 -6.34 15.80
C TRP A 128 -6.32 -5.32 15.79
N LYS A 129 -6.33 -4.40 14.81
CA LYS A 129 -5.35 -3.30 14.73
C LYS A 129 -5.52 -2.28 15.86
N LYS A 130 -6.76 -1.93 16.23
CA LYS A 130 -7.04 -1.01 17.35
C LYS A 130 -6.50 -1.56 18.67
N LEU A 131 -6.61 -2.86 18.90
CA LEU A 131 -6.07 -3.54 20.08
C LEU A 131 -4.54 -3.74 20.03
N GLY A 132 -3.86 -3.37 18.94
CA GLY A 132 -2.41 -3.53 18.82
C GLY A 132 -1.94 -5.00 18.76
N LEU A 133 -2.85 -5.94 18.53
CA LEU A 133 -2.53 -7.36 18.48
C LEU A 133 -1.68 -7.65 17.23
N ARG A 134 -0.52 -8.28 17.41
CA ARG A 134 0.34 -8.70 16.27
C ARG A 134 -0.06 -10.11 15.83
N LEU A 135 0.35 -10.57 14.64
CA LEU A 135 0.19 -11.99 14.31
C LEU A 135 1.22 -12.79 15.10
N ARG A 136 0.76 -13.77 15.89
CA ARG A 136 1.60 -14.85 16.41
C ARG A 136 1.77 -15.85 15.28
N ASN A 137 2.92 -15.81 14.60
CA ASN A 137 3.26 -16.88 13.67
C ASN A 137 3.73 -18.08 14.51
N GLU A 138 3.13 -19.26 14.34
CA GLU A 138 3.67 -20.52 14.89
C GLU A 138 5.13 -20.77 14.46
N SER A 139 5.51 -20.24 13.29
CA SER A 139 6.88 -20.34 12.76
C SER A 139 7.80 -19.19 13.18
N GLY A 140 7.45 -18.37 14.17
CA GLY A 140 8.23 -17.20 14.56
C GLY A 140 8.31 -16.10 13.48
N TYR A 141 9.16 -15.10 13.73
CA TYR A 141 9.45 -14.02 12.78
C TYR A 141 10.08 -14.61 11.51
N LYS A 142 9.32 -14.68 10.43
CA LYS A 142 9.91 -14.92 9.10
C LYS A 142 10.63 -13.63 8.72
N PRO A 143 11.96 -13.63 8.56
CA PRO A 143 12.64 -12.47 8.01
C PRO A 143 11.99 -12.09 6.68
N PRO A 144 11.86 -10.80 6.37
CA PRO A 144 11.30 -10.36 5.10
C PRO A 144 12.10 -11.01 3.98
N ASP A 145 11.43 -11.95 3.30
CA ASP A 145 11.97 -12.67 2.16
C ASP A 145 12.25 -11.67 1.04
N VAL A 146 13.54 -11.37 0.85
CA VAL A 146 14.05 -10.38 -0.12
C VAL A 146 13.68 -10.79 -1.55
N GLU A 147 13.29 -12.05 -1.79
CA GLU A 147 12.87 -12.51 -3.10
C GLU A 147 11.38 -12.24 -3.39
N LYS A 148 10.54 -12.04 -2.37
CA LYS A 148 9.08 -11.86 -2.56
C LYS A 148 8.63 -10.42 -2.72
N THR A 149 9.54 -9.45 -2.62
CA THR A 149 9.22 -8.02 -2.86
C THR A 149 8.85 -7.70 -4.31
N LYS A 150 8.99 -8.65 -5.25
CA LYS A 150 8.61 -8.49 -6.66
C LYS A 150 7.28 -9.13 -7.08
N LYS A 151 6.54 -9.84 -6.22
CA LYS A 151 5.27 -10.51 -6.61
C LYS A 151 4.04 -9.93 -5.92
N ARG A 152 3.75 -8.66 -6.19
CA ARG A 152 2.38 -8.11 -6.17
C ARG A 152 2.08 -7.38 -7.48
N THR A 153 2.42 -8.01 -8.59
CA THR A 153 1.71 -7.80 -9.86
C THR A 153 0.67 -8.90 -10.00
N ARG A 154 -0.54 -8.46 -10.34
CA ARG A 154 -1.73 -9.25 -10.62
C ARG A 154 -1.37 -10.42 -11.54
N SER A 155 -1.73 -11.63 -11.13
CA SER A 155 -1.64 -12.85 -11.93
C SER A 155 -2.52 -12.72 -13.18
N THR A 156 -1.90 -12.64 -14.36
CA THR A 156 -2.44 -13.20 -15.60
C THR A 156 -1.48 -14.29 -16.04
N SER A 157 -2.00 -15.50 -16.05
CA SER A 157 -1.40 -16.72 -16.57
C SER A 157 -0.97 -16.56 -18.03
N ALA A 158 0.29 -16.81 -18.35
CA ALA A 158 0.73 -17.44 -19.59
C ALA A 158 2.24 -17.78 -19.51
N VAL A 159 2.48 -19.10 -19.52
CA VAL A 159 3.62 -19.87 -20.04
C VAL A 159 4.89 -19.17 -20.56
N ASP A 160 6.00 -19.75 -20.10
CA ASP A 160 7.38 -19.78 -20.61
C ASP A 160 7.60 -19.50 -22.10
N ALA A 161 8.61 -18.67 -22.39
CA ALA A 161 9.64 -18.94 -23.40
C ALA A 161 10.86 -18.04 -23.13
N THR A 162 11.90 -18.67 -22.61
CA THR A 162 13.23 -18.16 -22.33
C THR A 162 14.00 -17.80 -23.61
N SER A 163 14.91 -16.83 -23.47
CA SER A 163 16.20 -16.76 -24.16
C SER A 163 16.27 -16.19 -25.58
N VAL A 164 16.30 -14.85 -25.73
CA VAL A 164 17.19 -14.19 -26.71
C VAL A 164 17.56 -12.78 -26.23
N GLN A 165 18.53 -12.64 -25.32
CA GLN A 165 19.05 -11.32 -24.92
C GLN A 165 20.56 -11.33 -24.66
N ALA A 166 21.30 -12.10 -25.48
CA ALA A 166 22.76 -12.24 -25.38
C ALA A 166 23.53 -11.93 -26.68
N ILE A 167 22.91 -11.42 -27.75
CA ILE A 167 23.61 -11.25 -29.05
C ILE A 167 23.27 -9.93 -29.76
N LEU A 168 23.20 -8.80 -29.04
CA LEU A 168 23.07 -7.49 -29.71
C LEU A 168 23.89 -6.40 -29.03
N GLN A 169 25.06 -6.79 -28.51
CA GLN A 169 26.06 -5.86 -27.97
C GLN A 169 27.39 -5.91 -28.73
N ALA A 170 27.42 -6.53 -29.92
CA ALA A 170 28.63 -6.71 -30.72
C ALA A 170 28.38 -6.53 -32.22
N GLU A 171 27.86 -5.37 -32.66
CA GLU A 171 27.96 -4.98 -34.08
C GLU A 171 27.65 -3.49 -34.29
N LEU A 172 28.52 -2.64 -33.76
CA LEU A 172 28.49 -1.20 -34.03
C LEU A 172 29.88 -0.76 -34.51
N GLU A 173 30.32 -1.34 -35.63
CA GLU A 173 31.43 -0.81 -36.43
C GLU A 173 31.38 -1.35 -37.88
N GLN A 174 31.25 -0.42 -38.84
CA GLN A 174 31.72 -0.47 -40.24
C GLN A 174 30.82 -0.97 -41.41
N THR A 175 30.44 0.02 -42.25
CA THR A 175 30.48 0.05 -43.74
C THR A 175 29.27 -0.43 -44.59
N MET A 176 28.84 0.44 -45.52
CA MET A 176 27.78 0.34 -46.58
C MET A 176 28.14 -0.59 -47.78
N PRO A 177 27.36 -0.71 -48.90
CA PRO A 177 25.94 -1.06 -49.24
C PRO A 177 25.86 -2.19 -50.37
N PRO A 178 24.87 -2.29 -51.32
CA PRO A 178 23.40 -2.64 -51.39
C PRO A 178 23.15 -3.96 -52.24
N PRO A 179 22.07 -4.25 -53.05
CA PRO A 179 20.65 -3.83 -53.17
C PRO A 179 19.57 -4.99 -53.33
N SER A 180 18.27 -4.60 -53.38
CA SER A 180 17.09 -5.31 -53.97
C SER A 180 16.49 -6.51 -53.20
N ASP A 181 15.17 -6.71 -53.03
CA ASP A 181 13.97 -6.41 -53.83
C ASP A 181 12.65 -6.49 -52.98
N ALA A 182 11.59 -5.79 -53.44
CA ALA A 182 10.13 -5.87 -53.17
C ALA A 182 9.61 -6.21 -51.74
N GLY A 183 8.82 -5.39 -51.03
CA GLY A 183 7.52 -4.80 -51.35
C GLY A 183 6.75 -4.47 -50.04
N PRO A 184 5.64 -3.70 -50.06
CA PRO A 184 5.25 -2.80 -48.98
C PRO A 184 4.27 -3.41 -47.96
N VAL A 185 4.50 -3.21 -46.66
CA VAL A 185 3.49 -3.52 -45.64
C VAL A 185 3.48 -2.40 -44.60
N ALA A 186 2.33 -1.73 -44.53
CA ALA A 186 2.04 -0.62 -43.63
C ALA A 186 2.31 -1.02 -42.17
N VAL A 187 3.20 -0.27 -41.50
CA VAL A 187 3.43 -0.39 -40.07
C VAL A 187 2.43 0.52 -39.37
N ASP A 188 1.42 -0.12 -38.78
CA ASP A 188 0.46 0.48 -37.87
C ASP A 188 1.20 0.83 -36.57
N GLU A 189 1.72 2.06 -36.48
CA GLU A 189 2.26 2.62 -35.23
C GLU A 189 1.09 2.89 -34.27
N THR A 190 0.89 2.00 -33.29
CA THR A 190 0.10 2.33 -32.10
C THR A 190 1.00 2.30 -30.85
N PRO A 191 1.48 3.46 -30.38
CA PRO A 191 2.12 3.59 -29.08
C PRO A 191 1.02 3.62 -28.00
N ILE A 192 0.88 2.54 -27.23
CA ILE A 192 0.07 2.52 -26.01
C ILE A 192 0.90 3.09 -24.85
N ALA A 193 1.14 4.39 -24.89
CA ALA A 193 1.38 5.24 -23.73
C ALA A 193 0.91 6.63 -24.15
N ALA A 194 -0.24 7.07 -23.62
CA ALA A 194 -0.71 8.42 -23.87
C ALA A 194 0.44 9.41 -23.56
N PRO A 195 0.88 10.24 -24.53
CA PRO A 195 1.92 11.21 -24.28
C PRO A 195 1.41 12.16 -23.19
N LEU A 196 2.13 12.23 -22.06
CA LEU A 196 1.88 13.31 -21.13
C LEU A 196 2.07 14.62 -21.88
N ASN A 197 1.18 15.59 -21.68
CA ASN A 197 1.37 16.93 -22.25
C ASN A 197 2.78 17.42 -21.89
N PRO A 198 3.53 18.02 -22.83
CA PRO A 198 4.91 18.48 -22.58
C PRO A 198 4.98 19.44 -21.37
N GLU A 199 3.91 20.20 -21.14
CA GLU A 199 3.72 21.06 -19.98
C GLU A 199 3.63 20.30 -18.65
N GLN A 200 2.98 19.14 -18.62
CA GLN A 200 2.87 18.30 -17.42
C GLN A 200 4.20 17.62 -17.06
N GLU A 201 5.01 17.28 -18.07
CA GLU A 201 6.36 16.77 -17.86
C GLU A 201 7.28 17.86 -17.29
N ALA A 202 7.17 19.08 -17.80
CA ALA A 202 7.89 20.24 -17.28
C ALA A 202 7.53 20.50 -15.80
N LEU A 203 6.25 20.45 -15.43
CA LEU A 203 5.81 20.59 -14.04
C LEU A 203 6.34 19.46 -13.14
N ARG A 204 6.38 18.22 -13.63
CA ARG A 204 7.00 17.10 -12.88
C ARG A 204 8.50 17.33 -12.67
N ARG A 205 9.23 17.76 -13.70
CA ARG A 205 10.66 18.09 -13.59
C ARG A 205 10.90 19.23 -12.61
N GLN A 206 10.11 20.31 -12.68
CA GLN A 206 10.19 21.42 -11.72
C GLN A 206 9.97 20.97 -10.28
N ARG A 207 8.94 20.14 -10.04
CA ARG A 207 8.67 19.60 -8.71
C ARG A 207 9.81 18.71 -8.20
N LEU A 208 10.41 17.89 -9.06
CA LEU A 208 11.57 17.07 -8.68
C LEU A 208 12.77 17.94 -8.32
N LEU A 209 13.03 19.02 -9.08
CA LEU A 209 14.08 19.98 -8.77
C LEU A 209 13.84 20.70 -7.44
N GLU A 210 12.61 21.12 -7.16
CA GLU A 210 12.25 21.76 -5.88
C GLU A 210 12.49 20.81 -4.70
N ILE A 211 12.07 19.55 -4.81
CA ILE A 211 12.30 18.53 -3.79
C ILE A 211 13.82 18.27 -3.62
N GLN A 212 14.58 18.25 -4.72
CA GLN A 212 16.04 18.09 -4.67
C GLN A 212 16.69 19.28 -3.93
N MET A 213 16.33 20.52 -4.27
CA MET A 213 16.86 21.71 -3.60
C MET A 213 16.53 21.74 -2.11
N GLU A 214 15.29 21.44 -1.72
CA GLU A 214 14.90 21.36 -0.31
C GLU A 214 15.70 20.27 0.43
N SER A 215 15.91 19.13 -0.22
CA SER A 215 16.69 18.02 0.30
C SER A 215 18.17 18.38 0.48
N ASP A 216 18.74 19.14 -0.45
CA ASP A 216 20.14 19.60 -0.43
C ASP A 216 20.34 20.69 0.62
N GLN A 217 19.39 21.62 0.76
CA GLN A 217 19.39 22.59 1.86
C GLN A 217 19.32 21.91 3.23
N LYS A 218 18.50 20.87 3.40
CA LYS A 218 18.43 20.11 4.65
C LYS A 218 19.71 19.34 4.94
N LEU A 219 20.39 18.86 3.90
CA LEU A 219 21.69 18.21 4.03
C LEU A 219 22.79 19.22 4.42
N ALA A 220 22.84 20.38 3.75
CA ALA A 220 23.77 21.47 4.06
C ALA A 220 23.54 22.05 5.47
N THR A 221 22.29 22.19 5.90
CA THR A 221 21.92 22.65 7.25
C THR A 221 22.00 21.55 8.31
N ASN A 222 22.59 20.39 8.00
CA ASN A 222 22.83 19.31 8.97
C ASN A 222 21.55 18.73 9.60
N LYS A 223 20.38 18.92 8.95
CA LYS A 223 19.07 18.44 9.38
C LYS A 223 18.70 17.08 8.79
N ARG A 224 19.49 16.56 7.84
CA ARG A 224 19.27 15.29 7.16
C ARG A 224 20.57 14.48 7.11
N ARG A 225 20.44 13.16 7.24
CA ARG A 225 21.52 12.17 7.06
C ARG A 225 21.84 11.93 5.58
N ARG A 226 23.09 11.58 5.26
CA ARG A 226 23.50 11.20 3.88
C ARG A 226 22.68 10.00 3.39
N ARG A 227 22.20 10.05 2.14
CA ARG A 227 21.56 8.92 1.45
C ARG A 227 22.60 8.17 0.63
N ILE A 228 22.88 6.95 1.07
CA ILE A 228 23.77 6.01 0.38
C ILE A 228 23.02 5.30 -0.78
N ARG A 229 21.68 5.30 -0.74
CA ARG A 229 20.80 4.72 -1.76
C ARG A 229 19.71 5.74 -2.12
N GLY A 230 19.22 5.67 -3.36
CA GLY A 230 18.08 6.48 -3.78
C GLY A 230 16.87 6.25 -2.86
N PHE A 231 16.19 7.33 -2.50
CA PHE A 231 14.99 7.28 -1.65
C PHE A 231 13.88 8.10 -2.29
N GLY A 232 12.77 7.43 -2.61
CA GLY A 232 11.69 8.04 -3.39
C GLY A 232 12.15 8.36 -4.81
N HIS A 233 11.91 9.59 -5.26
CA HIS A 233 12.27 10.07 -6.60
C HIS A 233 13.63 10.77 -6.65
N LEU A 234 14.41 10.70 -5.56
CA LEU A 234 15.69 11.40 -5.42
C LEU A 234 16.85 10.41 -5.54
N PRO A 235 17.93 10.79 -6.26
CA PRO A 235 19.14 9.98 -6.36
C PRO A 235 19.86 9.83 -5.01
N PRO A 236 20.80 8.87 -4.89
CA PRO A 236 21.74 8.84 -3.78
C PRO A 236 22.59 10.13 -3.75
N ASP A 237 23.03 10.54 -2.56
CA ASP A 237 23.92 11.70 -2.43
C ASP A 237 25.32 11.36 -2.94
N ALA A 238 26.15 12.38 -3.20
CA ALA A 238 27.48 12.19 -3.77
C ALA A 238 28.37 11.31 -2.86
N PRO A 239 29.13 10.34 -3.43
CA PRO A 239 29.89 9.34 -2.69
C PRO A 239 31.10 9.90 -1.92
N GLY A 240 31.45 11.17 -2.13
CA GLY A 240 32.57 11.84 -1.45
C GLY A 240 32.21 12.59 -0.16
N LEU A 241 30.93 12.69 0.20
CA LEU A 241 30.56 13.34 1.46
C LEU A 241 30.95 12.47 2.65
N GLN A 242 31.72 13.02 3.59
CA GLN A 242 32.11 12.30 4.80
C GLN A 242 30.89 11.93 5.66
N PRO A 243 30.82 10.71 6.22
CA PRO A 243 29.75 10.33 7.14
C PRO A 243 29.79 11.22 8.38
N ARG A 244 28.63 11.75 8.80
CA ARG A 244 28.57 12.55 10.02
C ARG A 244 28.46 11.68 11.27
N TYR A 245 27.75 10.57 11.15
CA TYR A 245 27.60 9.59 12.23
C TYR A 245 28.16 8.25 11.76
N ASN A 246 28.74 7.47 12.68
CA ASN A 246 29.27 6.14 12.37
C ASN A 246 28.20 5.19 11.78
N SER A 247 26.92 5.44 12.08
CA SER A 247 25.79 4.69 11.50
C SER A 247 25.52 5.02 10.03
N GLU A 248 26.13 6.08 9.49
CA GLU A 248 26.02 6.48 8.08
C GLU A 248 27.16 5.93 7.22
N THR A 249 28.19 5.35 7.84
CA THR A 249 29.27 4.70 7.11
C THR A 249 28.74 3.39 6.55
N SER A 250 28.74 3.26 5.22
CA SER A 250 28.32 2.02 4.58
C SER A 250 29.30 0.89 4.88
N LEU A 251 28.87 -0.36 4.74
CA LEU A 251 29.77 -1.51 4.93
C LEU A 251 30.95 -1.46 3.94
N ASP A 252 30.72 -1.00 2.71
CA ASP A 252 31.76 -0.87 1.69
C ASP A 252 32.72 0.28 2.00
N GLU A 253 32.23 1.38 2.57
CA GLU A 253 33.06 2.47 3.09
C GLU A 253 33.89 2.00 4.29
N CYS A 254 33.31 1.25 5.24
CA CYS A 254 34.04 0.67 6.36
C CYS A 254 35.17 -0.25 5.87
N LYS A 255 34.89 -1.10 4.86
CA LYS A 255 35.92 -1.94 4.23
C LYS A 255 37.03 -1.09 3.62
N ALA A 256 36.69 -0.02 2.90
CA ALA A 256 37.67 0.87 2.29
C ALA A 256 38.52 1.62 3.34
N ILE A 257 37.90 2.15 4.40
CA ILE A 257 38.58 2.86 5.49
C ILE A 257 39.54 1.94 6.26
N LEU A 258 39.14 0.69 6.48
CA LEU A 258 39.96 -0.31 7.17
C LEU A 258 40.90 -1.07 6.24
N HIS A 259 40.93 -0.72 4.95
CA HIS A 259 41.69 -1.42 3.90
C HIS A 259 41.46 -2.95 3.88
N LEU A 260 40.21 -3.35 4.14
CA LEU A 260 39.78 -4.75 4.17
C LEU A 260 39.23 -5.19 2.80
N GLY A 261 39.84 -6.24 2.23
CA GLY A 261 39.25 -6.95 1.11
C GLY A 261 37.96 -7.67 1.50
N ASN A 262 37.13 -8.03 0.50
CA ASN A 262 35.86 -8.73 0.77
C ASN A 262 36.07 -10.09 1.44
N GLU A 263 37.13 -10.81 1.05
CA GLU A 263 37.49 -12.10 1.65
C GLU A 263 37.95 -11.93 3.10
N MET A 264 38.86 -10.98 3.36
CA MET A 264 39.35 -10.68 4.70
C MET A 264 38.20 -10.28 5.65
N TYR A 265 37.28 -9.43 5.17
CA TYR A 265 36.08 -9.08 5.93
C TYR A 265 35.22 -10.29 6.29
N GLN A 266 35.07 -11.25 5.36
CA GLN A 266 34.31 -12.47 5.65
C GLN A 266 35.01 -13.36 6.67
N THR A 267 36.33 -13.50 6.60
CA THR A 267 37.12 -14.24 7.58
C THR A 267 36.98 -13.62 8.96
N ILE A 268 37.27 -12.33 9.09
CA ILE A 268 37.11 -11.59 10.35
C ILE A 268 35.69 -11.70 10.91
N ARG A 269 34.67 -11.63 10.04
CA ARG A 269 33.27 -11.79 10.46
C ARG A 269 32.97 -13.19 10.98
N LYS A 270 33.52 -14.24 10.36
CA LYS A 270 33.36 -15.63 10.82
C LYS A 270 34.06 -15.85 12.15
N ASP A 271 35.29 -15.34 12.28
CA ASP A 271 36.08 -15.47 13.52
C ASP A 271 35.39 -14.75 14.68
N PHE A 272 34.89 -13.52 14.44
CA PHE A 272 34.13 -12.78 15.45
C PHE A 272 32.80 -13.45 15.80
N GLN A 273 32.13 -14.08 14.82
CA GLN A 273 30.92 -14.84 15.07
C GLN A 273 31.21 -16.06 15.97
N ALA A 274 32.28 -16.81 15.71
CA ALA A 274 32.70 -17.93 16.56
C ALA A 274 33.03 -17.47 17.99
N ILE A 275 33.67 -16.31 18.16
CA ILE A 275 33.92 -15.71 19.48
C ILE A 275 32.60 -15.36 20.17
N CYS A 276 31.64 -14.77 19.46
CA CYS A 276 30.33 -14.45 20.03
C CYS A 276 29.56 -15.70 20.46
N GLU A 277 29.62 -16.77 19.67
CA GLU A 277 29.00 -18.07 19.98
C GLU A 277 29.65 -18.71 21.21
N ASN A 278 30.98 -18.65 21.33
CA ASN A 278 31.71 -19.18 22.50
C ASN A 278 31.46 -18.39 23.79
N LEU A 279 31.13 -17.09 23.69
CA LEU A 279 30.84 -16.21 24.82
C LEU A 279 29.33 -16.07 25.11
N ASP A 280 28.48 -16.88 24.44
CA ASP A 280 27.01 -16.82 24.54
C ASP A 280 26.42 -15.42 24.27
N ILE A 281 27.06 -14.65 23.38
CA ILE A 281 26.63 -13.31 23.00
C ILE A 281 25.57 -13.39 21.89
N ILE A 282 24.29 -13.26 22.28
CA ILE A 282 23.17 -13.27 21.33
C ILE A 282 22.93 -11.86 20.74
N LYS A 283 22.95 -10.83 21.58
CA LYS A 283 22.79 -9.42 21.17
C LYS A 283 23.68 -8.50 21.98
N LYS A 284 24.33 -7.56 21.29
CA LYS A 284 25.15 -6.50 21.91
C LYS A 284 24.43 -5.77 23.06
N THR A 285 23.12 -5.53 22.95
CA THR A 285 22.33 -4.77 23.94
C THR A 285 21.96 -5.58 25.18
N GLU A 286 22.10 -6.90 25.13
CA GLU A 286 21.77 -7.81 26.25
C GLU A 286 23.04 -8.31 26.96
N CYS A 287 24.23 -8.04 26.40
CA CYS A 287 25.50 -8.37 27.04
C CYS A 287 25.75 -7.52 28.29
N ALA A 288 26.34 -8.14 29.31
CA ALA A 288 26.87 -7.41 30.45
C ALA A 288 27.97 -6.42 30.04
N ASP A 289 28.09 -5.32 30.77
CA ASP A 289 29.09 -4.28 30.52
C ASP A 289 30.50 -4.88 30.49
N GLY A 290 31.26 -4.55 29.43
CA GLY A 290 32.64 -5.03 29.24
C GLY A 290 32.80 -6.37 28.49
N VAL A 291 31.79 -7.24 28.46
CA VAL A 291 31.87 -8.54 27.74
C VAL A 291 32.03 -8.32 26.24
N TRP A 292 31.30 -7.34 25.68
CA TRP A 292 31.39 -6.99 24.26
C TRP A 292 32.76 -6.43 23.85
N ASP A 293 33.41 -5.66 24.73
CA ASP A 293 34.75 -5.11 24.45
C ASP A 293 35.85 -6.15 24.68
N GLY A 294 35.65 -7.08 25.62
CA GLY A 294 36.48 -8.28 25.76
C GLY A 294 36.45 -9.15 24.50
N ALA A 295 35.25 -9.41 23.95
CA ALA A 295 35.09 -10.18 22.71
C ALA A 295 35.84 -9.56 21.52
N LYS A 296 35.83 -8.22 21.39
CA LYS A 296 36.59 -7.52 20.34
C LYS A 296 38.10 -7.60 20.54
N SER A 297 38.58 -7.68 21.77
CA SER A 297 40.01 -7.72 22.07
C SER A 297 40.62 -9.09 21.77
N THR A 298 39.78 -10.12 21.67
CA THR A 298 40.16 -11.50 21.31
C THR A 298 40.29 -11.69 19.79
N LEU A 299 39.71 -10.79 19.00
CA LEU A 299 39.75 -10.79 17.53
C LEU A 299 41.04 -10.14 17.03
#